data_AF-A0A7W0QIR8-F1
#
_entry.id   AF-A0A7W0QIR8-F1
#
_cell.length_a   1.000
_cell.length_b   1.000
_cell.length_c   1.000
_cell.angle_alpha   90.00
_cell.angle_beta   90.00
_cell.angle_gamma   90.00
#
_symmetry.space_group_name_H-M   'P 1'
#
loop_
_entity.id
_entity.type
_entity.pdbx_description
1 polymer ?
#
loop_
_entity_poly.entity_id
_entity_poly.type
_entity_poly.pdbx_seq_one_letter_code
_entity_poly.pdbx_strand_id
1 'polypeptide(L)'
;CKGFATIGEYEDGRPGEIFLTVSKQGSTLSGIMDAFAKSISYGLQYGVPLRAFVEAFTNMRFEPAGMTDDPDIRFATSIMDYLFRRLAIEYLNVDERAELGIFTIGEYEDGQPGEIFLTVSKQGSTMSGIMDAFAKSISYGLQYGVPLRAFVEAFTNMRFEPAGMTDDPDIRFATSVMDYLFRRLALEYLSYDERAELGIFSIDERMQPTLPGVDESVERTSTGSEMASDPKSVPSADELVRQMADGSLPSTPMDNTPAAGVIRNADAPMCMQCGVQMIRAGSCHACPSCGSTSGCS
;
A
#
# COMPACT_ATOMS: atom_id res chain seq x y z
N CYS A 1 11.64 -2.62 20.96
CA CYS A 1 11.30 -2.39 22.38
C CYS A 1 10.80 -3.71 22.92
N LYS A 2 11.28 -4.19 24.08
CA LYS A 2 10.65 -5.36 24.70
C LYS A 2 9.58 -4.86 25.67
N GLY A 3 8.49 -5.60 25.79
CA GLY A 3 7.40 -5.30 26.70
C GLY A 3 6.61 -6.57 26.93
N PHE A 4 6.04 -6.72 28.10
CA PHE A 4 5.20 -7.87 28.45
C PHE A 4 3.85 -7.36 28.91
N ALA A 5 2.81 -7.99 28.39
CA ALA A 5 1.44 -7.83 28.83
C ALA A 5 1.06 -9.07 29.67
N THR A 6 0.39 -8.85 30.79
CA THR A 6 -0.18 -9.92 31.60
C THR A 6 -1.66 -9.64 31.77
N ILE A 7 -2.48 -10.64 31.49
CA ILE A 7 -3.94 -10.53 31.55
C ILE A 7 -4.41 -11.33 32.75
N GLY A 8 -5.12 -10.66 33.65
CA GLY A 8 -5.83 -11.30 34.76
C GLY A 8 -7.22 -11.67 34.29
N GLU A 9 -7.56 -12.95 34.37
CA GLU A 9 -8.87 -13.49 33.98
C GLU A 9 -9.77 -13.71 35.19
N TYR A 10 -11.07 -13.58 34.97
CA TYR A 10 -12.09 -14.06 35.89
C TYR A 10 -12.25 -15.59 35.80
N GLU A 11 -12.93 -16.19 36.77
CA GLU A 11 -13.23 -17.64 36.76
C GLU A 11 -14.03 -18.10 35.52
N ASP A 12 -14.71 -17.17 34.85
CA ASP A 12 -15.48 -17.41 33.63
C ASP A 12 -14.67 -17.24 32.33
N GLY A 13 -13.35 -16.99 32.45
CA GLY A 13 -12.43 -16.81 31.31
C GLY A 13 -12.50 -15.42 30.68
N ARG A 14 -13.29 -14.48 31.21
CA ARG A 14 -13.29 -13.10 30.72
C ARG A 14 -12.07 -12.33 31.25
N PRO A 15 -11.49 -11.42 30.46
CA PRO A 15 -10.38 -10.59 30.92
C PRO A 15 -10.90 -9.52 31.88
N GLY A 16 -10.29 -9.43 33.06
CA GLY A 16 -10.61 -8.46 34.10
C GLY A 16 -9.50 -7.45 34.38
N GLU A 17 -8.25 -7.84 34.19
CA GLU A 17 -7.10 -6.97 34.43
C GLU A 17 -6.10 -7.06 33.29
N ILE A 18 -5.51 -5.93 32.94
CA ILE A 18 -4.40 -5.84 32.00
C ILE A 18 -3.25 -5.13 32.71
N PHE A 19 -2.09 -5.76 32.70
CA PHE A 19 -0.84 -5.20 33.18
C PHE A 19 0.13 -5.06 32.02
N LEU A 20 0.73 -3.88 31.85
CA LEU A 20 1.68 -3.61 30.79
C LEU A 20 3.00 -3.15 31.39
N THR A 21 4.07 -3.90 31.11
CA THR A 21 5.43 -3.48 31.46
C THR A 21 6.25 -3.30 30.21
N VAL A 22 6.85 -2.12 30.03
CA VAL A 22 7.69 -1.80 28.88
C VAL A 22 9.15 -1.68 29.33
N SER A 23 10.07 -2.35 28.64
CA SER A 23 11.47 -2.53 29.07
C SER A 23 12.32 -1.27 29.09
N LYS A 24 11.84 -0.12 28.58
CA LYS A 24 12.48 1.18 28.83
C LYS A 24 12.10 1.68 30.23
N GLN A 25 12.64 1.00 31.24
CA GLN A 25 12.42 1.26 32.66
C GLN A 25 12.77 2.73 32.98
N GLY A 26 11.87 3.45 33.67
CA GLY A 26 12.10 4.82 34.14
C GLY A 26 11.76 5.95 33.16
N SER A 27 11.17 5.67 32.00
CA SER A 27 10.68 6.70 31.08
C SER A 27 9.24 7.13 31.40
N THR A 28 8.88 8.37 31.08
CA THR A 28 7.49 8.88 31.13
C THR A 28 6.49 7.93 30.47
N LEU A 29 6.93 7.23 29.42
CA LEU A 29 6.15 6.22 28.70
C LEU A 29 5.72 5.07 29.61
N SER A 30 6.59 4.56 30.49
CA SER A 30 6.24 3.46 31.40
C SER A 30 5.16 3.86 32.40
N GLY A 31 5.21 5.09 32.93
CA GLY A 31 4.18 5.60 33.83
C GLY A 31 2.83 5.81 33.14
N ILE A 32 2.85 6.32 31.91
CA ILE A 32 1.64 6.46 31.09
C ILE A 32 1.05 5.09 30.76
N MET A 33 1.87 4.10 30.40
CA MET A 33 1.40 2.75 30.08
C MET A 33 0.82 2.04 31.31
N ASP A 34 1.40 2.20 32.49
CA ASP A 34 0.85 1.67 33.75
C ASP A 34 -0.49 2.33 34.10
N ALA A 35 -0.58 3.65 33.98
CA ALA A 35 -1.84 4.38 34.20
C ALA A 35 -2.92 3.99 33.18
N PHE A 36 -2.53 3.80 31.93
CA PHE A 36 -3.42 3.33 30.87
C PHE A 36 -3.93 1.91 31.16
N ALA A 37 -3.03 0.98 31.45
CA ALA A 37 -3.37 -0.41 31.76
C ALA A 37 -4.36 -0.48 32.93
N LYS A 38 -4.11 0.27 34.01
CA LYS A 38 -5.06 0.42 35.13
C LYS A 38 -6.41 0.98 34.71
N SER A 39 -6.44 1.97 33.83
CA SER A 39 -7.69 2.57 33.34
C SER A 39 -8.54 1.55 32.58
N ILE A 40 -7.92 0.74 31.72
CA ILE A 40 -8.63 -0.34 31.00
C ILE A 40 -9.06 -1.45 31.96
N SER A 41 -8.22 -1.85 32.92
CA SER A 41 -8.59 -2.80 33.97
C SER A 41 -9.83 -2.35 34.73
N TYR A 42 -9.88 -1.08 35.17
CA TYR A 42 -11.10 -0.54 35.78
C TYR A 42 -12.29 -0.61 34.82
N GLY A 43 -12.11 -0.22 33.56
CA GLY A 43 -13.17 -0.32 32.56
C GLY A 43 -13.76 -1.74 32.43
N LEU A 44 -12.90 -2.75 32.30
CA LEU A 44 -13.30 -4.16 32.25
C LEU A 44 -14.02 -4.60 33.53
N GLN A 45 -13.49 -4.22 34.70
CA GLN A 45 -14.08 -4.54 36.01
C GLN A 45 -15.47 -3.90 36.21
N TYR A 46 -15.70 -2.71 35.65
CA TYR A 46 -17.00 -2.04 35.66
C TYR A 46 -17.94 -2.49 34.52
N GLY A 47 -17.56 -3.53 33.78
CA GLY A 47 -18.41 -4.18 32.78
C GLY A 47 -18.37 -3.56 31.40
N VAL A 48 -17.37 -2.72 31.09
CA VAL A 48 -17.14 -2.28 29.71
C VAL A 48 -16.67 -3.50 28.90
N PRO A 49 -17.35 -3.86 27.80
CA PRO A 49 -16.98 -5.03 27.02
C PRO A 49 -15.60 -4.83 26.38
N LEU A 50 -14.76 -5.88 26.39
CA LEU A 50 -13.43 -5.86 25.77
C LEU A 50 -13.50 -5.35 24.33
N ARG A 51 -14.51 -5.79 23.58
CA ARG A 51 -14.79 -5.39 22.20
C ARG A 51 -14.73 -3.87 22.00
N ALA A 52 -15.30 -3.08 22.91
CA ALA A 52 -15.31 -1.62 22.79
C ALA A 52 -13.89 -1.03 22.86
N PHE A 53 -13.01 -1.63 23.67
CA PHE A 53 -11.61 -1.23 23.72
C PHE A 53 -10.84 -1.68 22.48
N VAL A 54 -11.10 -2.89 21.99
CA VAL A 54 -10.48 -3.35 20.73
C VAL A 54 -10.82 -2.41 19.58
N GLU A 55 -12.10 -2.04 19.44
CA GLU A 55 -12.54 -1.08 18.42
C GLU A 55 -11.86 0.29 18.58
N ALA A 56 -11.74 0.77 19.82
CA ALA A 56 -11.16 2.09 20.09
C ALA A 56 -9.65 2.19 19.85
N PHE A 57 -8.91 1.09 20.04
CA PHE A 57 -7.44 1.11 20.11
C PHE A 57 -6.74 0.35 18.99
N THR A 58 -7.44 -0.50 18.24
CA THR A 58 -6.89 -1.13 17.04
C THR A 58 -6.60 -0.06 15.98
N ASN A 59 -5.54 -0.23 15.18
CA ASN A 59 -5.07 0.71 14.16
C ASN A 59 -4.53 2.05 14.70
N MET A 60 -4.39 2.21 16.02
CA MET A 60 -3.68 3.37 16.57
C MET A 60 -2.21 3.38 16.18
N ARG A 61 -1.73 4.52 15.69
CA ARG A 61 -0.37 4.67 15.15
C ARG A 61 0.50 5.53 16.04
N PHE A 62 1.56 4.94 16.61
CA PHE A 62 2.63 5.66 17.32
C PHE A 62 3.80 4.72 17.63
N GLU A 63 4.98 5.28 17.88
CA GLU A 63 6.17 4.47 18.20
C GLU A 63 6.14 3.91 19.65
N PRO A 64 6.55 2.66 19.87
CA PRO A 64 7.19 1.75 18.92
C PRO A 64 6.19 1.03 18.00
N ALA A 65 6.50 1.04 16.70
CA ALA A 65 5.79 0.31 15.65
C ALA A 65 6.80 -0.57 14.89
N GLY A 66 6.34 -1.66 14.27
CA GLY A 66 7.20 -2.54 13.49
C GLY A 66 6.74 -4.00 13.46
N MET A 67 7.63 -4.85 12.96
CA MET A 67 7.43 -6.30 12.95
C MET A 67 7.38 -6.86 14.36
N THR A 68 6.58 -7.91 14.54
CA THR A 68 6.45 -8.63 15.82
C THR A 68 6.83 -10.10 15.65
N ASP A 69 7.11 -10.76 16.76
CA ASP A 69 7.39 -12.19 16.82
C ASP A 69 6.10 -13.04 16.88
N ASP A 70 4.91 -12.42 16.91
CA ASP A 70 3.60 -13.09 16.94
C ASP A 70 3.22 -13.58 15.53
N PRO A 71 2.92 -14.89 15.34
CA PRO A 71 2.53 -15.44 14.04
C PRO A 71 1.23 -14.81 13.51
N ASP A 72 0.27 -14.49 14.40
CA ASP A 72 -1.02 -13.95 14.01
C ASP A 72 -0.97 -12.43 13.76
N ILE A 73 0.02 -11.74 14.33
CA ILE A 73 0.14 -10.26 14.29
C ILE A 73 1.54 -9.83 13.86
N ARG A 74 1.94 -10.20 12.64
CA ARG A 74 3.31 -9.99 12.12
C ARG A 74 3.78 -8.54 12.08
N PHE A 75 2.87 -7.57 11.99
CA PHE A 75 3.19 -6.15 12.00
C PHE A 75 2.22 -5.37 12.87
N ALA A 76 2.74 -4.43 13.67
CA ALA A 76 1.94 -3.52 14.45
C ALA A 76 2.30 -2.04 14.31
N THR A 77 1.27 -1.21 14.22
CA THR A 77 1.40 0.24 14.04
C THR A 77 1.60 0.98 15.37
N SER A 78 1.40 0.28 16.49
CA SER A 78 1.82 0.69 17.84
C SER A 78 1.77 -0.49 18.81
N ILE A 79 2.30 -0.29 20.02
CA ILE A 79 2.15 -1.26 21.12
C ILE A 79 0.68 -1.48 21.53
N MET A 80 -0.19 -0.46 21.40
CA MET A 80 -1.62 -0.61 21.71
C MET A 80 -2.35 -1.39 20.64
N ASP A 81 -2.04 -1.08 19.40
CA ASP A 81 -2.59 -1.79 18.24
C ASP A 81 -2.24 -3.28 18.30
N TYR A 82 -0.99 -3.62 18.64
CA TYR A 82 -0.61 -5.01 18.91
C TYR A 82 -1.41 -5.62 20.06
N LEU A 83 -1.43 -4.97 21.22
CA LEU A 83 -2.08 -5.47 22.43
C LEU A 83 -3.55 -5.78 22.18
N PHE A 84 -4.28 -4.85 21.58
CA PHE A 84 -5.73 -5.00 21.39
C PHE A 84 -6.07 -5.97 20.25
N ARG A 85 -5.22 -6.10 19.23
CA ARG A 85 -5.37 -7.19 18.25
C ARG A 85 -5.11 -8.55 18.89
N ARG A 86 -4.13 -8.68 19.78
CA ARG A 86 -3.87 -9.94 20.51
C ARG A 86 -5.04 -10.31 21.41
N LEU A 87 -5.54 -9.35 22.19
CA LEU A 87 -6.73 -9.54 23.04
C LEU A 87 -7.96 -9.90 22.21
N ALA A 88 -8.13 -9.31 21.02
CA ALA A 88 -9.21 -9.67 20.13
C ALA A 88 -9.10 -11.13 19.70
N ILE A 89 -7.91 -11.56 19.25
CA ILE A 89 -7.67 -12.94 18.79
C ILE A 89 -7.93 -13.95 19.91
N GLU A 90 -7.57 -13.60 21.15
CA GLU A 90 -7.65 -14.49 22.31
C GLU A 90 -9.07 -14.59 22.91
N TYR A 91 -9.79 -13.46 23.02
CA TYR A 91 -11.05 -13.41 23.78
C TYR A 91 -12.30 -13.14 22.94
N LEU A 92 -12.18 -12.56 21.74
CA LEU A 92 -13.34 -12.29 20.90
C LEU A 92 -13.61 -13.48 19.99
N ASN A 93 -14.90 -13.77 19.80
CA ASN A 93 -15.30 -14.82 18.87
C ASN A 93 -15.02 -14.38 17.41
N VAL A 94 -15.15 -15.33 16.47
CA VAL A 94 -14.91 -15.08 15.05
C VAL A 94 -15.77 -13.92 14.53
N ASP A 95 -17.06 -13.88 14.88
CA ASP A 95 -18.00 -12.86 14.39
C ASP A 95 -17.62 -11.45 14.90
N GLU A 96 -17.18 -11.34 16.15
CA GLU A 96 -16.74 -10.07 16.73
C GLU A 96 -15.41 -9.59 16.14
N ARG A 97 -14.44 -10.48 15.93
CA ARG A 97 -13.16 -10.15 15.26
C ARG A 97 -13.40 -9.69 13.83
N ALA A 98 -14.30 -10.38 13.14
CA ALA A 98 -14.76 -10.07 11.81
C ALA A 98 -15.37 -8.65 11.73
N GLU A 99 -16.29 -8.30 12.63
CA GLU A 99 -16.90 -6.96 12.66
C GLU A 99 -15.87 -5.83 12.85
N LEU A 100 -14.77 -6.12 13.54
CA LEU A 100 -13.67 -5.19 13.79
C LEU A 100 -12.63 -5.16 12.64
N GLY A 101 -12.81 -5.94 11.58
CA GLY A 101 -11.88 -6.01 10.46
C GLY A 101 -10.53 -6.65 10.83
N ILE A 102 -10.51 -7.50 11.85
CA ILE A 102 -9.33 -8.25 12.27
C ILE A 102 -9.34 -9.57 11.48
N PHE A 103 -8.42 -9.68 10.52
CA PHE A 103 -8.28 -10.89 9.69
C PHE A 103 -7.42 -11.92 10.42
N THR A 104 -7.85 -13.17 10.42
CA THR A 104 -7.10 -14.30 10.99
C THR A 104 -7.13 -15.45 9.99
N ILE A 105 -5.97 -16.09 9.81
CA ILE A 105 -5.82 -17.28 8.99
C ILE A 105 -5.58 -18.43 9.96
N GLY A 106 -6.47 -19.41 9.98
CA GLY A 106 -6.26 -20.65 10.73
C GLY A 106 -5.40 -21.59 9.90
N GLU A 107 -4.29 -22.07 10.46
CA GLU A 107 -3.40 -23.05 9.84
C GLU A 107 -3.65 -24.46 10.39
N TYR A 108 -3.47 -25.48 9.55
CA TYR A 108 -3.40 -26.88 9.97
C TYR A 108 -2.01 -27.20 10.55
N GLU A 109 -1.87 -28.35 11.22
CA GLU A 109 -0.59 -28.83 11.79
C GLU A 109 0.53 -28.99 10.74
N ASP A 110 0.19 -29.05 9.45
CA ASP A 110 1.10 -29.14 8.32
C ASP A 110 1.49 -27.77 7.71
N GLY A 111 1.02 -26.67 8.30
CA GLY A 111 1.27 -25.29 7.84
C GLY A 111 0.42 -24.86 6.65
N GLN A 112 -0.55 -25.66 6.21
CA GLN A 112 -1.49 -25.24 5.18
C GLN A 112 -2.61 -24.37 5.78
N PRO A 113 -3.08 -23.32 5.08
CA PRO A 113 -4.19 -22.52 5.56
C PRO A 113 -5.48 -23.33 5.47
N GLY A 114 -6.17 -23.49 6.60
CA GLY A 114 -7.44 -24.20 6.72
C GLY A 114 -8.67 -23.30 6.74
N GLU A 115 -8.56 -22.11 7.32
CA GLU A 115 -9.71 -21.19 7.45
C GLU A 115 -9.29 -19.74 7.19
N ILE A 116 -10.09 -19.02 6.42
CA ILE A 116 -9.91 -17.59 6.16
C ILE A 116 -11.18 -16.88 6.61
N PHE A 117 -11.03 -15.92 7.51
CA PHE A 117 -12.14 -15.06 7.96
C PHE A 117 -11.95 -13.64 7.41
N LEU A 118 -12.93 -13.15 6.65
CA LEU A 118 -12.93 -11.81 6.06
C LEU A 118 -14.26 -11.13 6.35
N THR A 119 -14.24 -9.96 6.99
CA THR A 119 -15.42 -9.10 7.07
C THR A 119 -15.03 -7.64 6.91
N VAL A 120 -15.78 -6.96 6.05
CA VAL A 120 -15.55 -5.55 5.68
C VAL A 120 -16.39 -4.67 6.61
N SER A 121 -15.72 -3.68 7.20
CA SER A 121 -16.09 -2.90 8.38
C SER A 121 -17.15 -1.82 8.16
N LYS A 122 -18.31 -2.19 7.58
CA LYS A 122 -19.55 -1.41 7.68
C LYS A 122 -20.74 -2.34 7.93
N GLN A 123 -21.00 -2.57 9.22
CA GLN A 123 -22.16 -3.29 9.72
C GLN A 123 -23.44 -2.72 9.06
N GLY A 124 -24.22 -3.58 8.39
CA GLY A 124 -25.50 -3.22 7.78
C GLY A 124 -25.52 -3.02 6.26
N SER A 125 -24.40 -3.20 5.56
CA SER A 125 -24.41 -3.24 4.09
C SER A 125 -24.59 -4.67 3.58
N THR A 126 -25.30 -4.86 2.45
CA THR A 126 -25.41 -6.14 1.73
C THR A 126 -24.03 -6.79 1.49
N MET A 127 -22.97 -5.97 1.43
CA MET A 127 -21.60 -6.41 1.21
C MET A 127 -21.03 -7.23 2.37
N SER A 128 -21.32 -6.91 3.64
CA SER A 128 -20.80 -7.69 4.78
C SER A 128 -21.34 -9.13 4.79
N GLY A 129 -22.62 -9.33 4.49
CA GLY A 129 -23.21 -10.67 4.41
C GLY A 129 -22.67 -11.50 3.24
N ILE A 130 -22.39 -10.86 2.09
CA ILE A 130 -21.75 -11.53 0.95
C ILE A 130 -20.31 -11.91 1.29
N MET A 131 -19.57 -11.06 2.00
CA MET A 131 -18.19 -11.33 2.40
C MET A 131 -18.09 -12.47 3.42
N ASP A 132 -19.00 -12.54 4.39
CA ASP A 132 -19.07 -13.66 5.35
C ASP A 132 -19.41 -14.99 4.64
N ALA A 133 -20.42 -14.98 3.77
CA ALA A 133 -20.77 -16.17 2.98
C ALA A 133 -19.62 -16.62 2.07
N PHE A 134 -18.89 -15.66 1.50
CA PHE A 134 -17.70 -15.93 0.70
C PHE A 134 -16.58 -16.55 1.54
N ALA A 135 -16.23 -15.94 2.67
CA ALA A 135 -15.18 -16.43 3.56
C ALA A 135 -15.47 -17.88 3.99
N LYS A 136 -16.72 -18.16 4.39
CA LYS A 136 -17.18 -19.52 4.70
C LYS A 136 -17.03 -20.47 3.52
N SER A 137 -17.40 -20.05 2.30
CA SER A 137 -17.26 -20.88 1.10
C SER A 137 -15.80 -21.23 0.80
N ILE A 138 -14.87 -20.29 0.96
CA ILE A 138 -13.44 -20.55 0.74
C ILE A 138 -12.88 -21.45 1.84
N SER A 139 -13.24 -21.21 3.10
CA SER A 139 -12.84 -22.06 4.23
C SER A 139 -13.31 -23.50 4.02
N TYR A 140 -14.56 -23.73 3.61
CA TYR A 140 -15.01 -25.08 3.24
C TYR A 140 -14.18 -25.66 2.08
N GLY A 141 -13.90 -24.87 1.05
CA GLY A 141 -13.07 -25.31 -0.06
C GLY A 141 -11.68 -25.79 0.38
N LEU A 142 -11.00 -25.00 1.22
CA LEU A 142 -9.69 -25.37 1.79
C LEU A 142 -9.81 -26.63 2.67
N GLN A 143 -10.84 -26.73 3.51
CA GLN A 143 -11.11 -27.91 4.34
C GLN A 143 -11.35 -29.19 3.54
N TYR A 144 -11.96 -29.09 2.35
CA TYR A 144 -12.17 -30.22 1.45
C TYR A 144 -10.97 -30.47 0.50
N GLY A 145 -9.83 -29.82 0.73
CA GLY A 145 -8.58 -30.07 0.01
C GLY A 145 -8.47 -29.35 -1.33
N VAL A 146 -9.25 -28.29 -1.57
CA VAL A 146 -9.02 -27.41 -2.73
C VAL A 146 -7.70 -26.67 -2.52
N PRO A 147 -6.75 -26.74 -3.47
CA PRO A 147 -5.44 -26.10 -3.29
C PRO A 147 -5.59 -24.58 -3.24
N LEU A 148 -4.90 -23.95 -2.29
CA LEU A 148 -4.89 -22.49 -2.14
C LEU A 148 -4.55 -21.77 -3.45
N ARG A 149 -3.60 -22.32 -4.21
CA ARG A 149 -3.20 -21.81 -5.53
C ARG A 149 -4.39 -21.55 -6.45
N ALA A 150 -5.38 -22.44 -6.47
CA ALA A 150 -6.56 -22.28 -7.32
C ALA A 150 -7.41 -21.07 -6.92
N PHE A 151 -7.50 -20.78 -5.61
CA PHE A 151 -8.19 -19.59 -5.14
C PHE A 151 -7.39 -18.31 -5.42
N VAL A 152 -6.07 -18.35 -5.25
CA VAL A 152 -5.21 -17.22 -5.60
C VAL A 152 -5.36 -16.86 -7.08
N GLU A 153 -5.28 -17.85 -7.96
CA GLU A 153 -5.47 -17.64 -9.40
C GLU A 153 -6.87 -17.08 -9.72
N ALA A 154 -7.91 -17.58 -9.06
CA ALA A 154 -9.28 -17.16 -9.31
C ALA A 154 -9.60 -15.72 -8.83
N PHE A 155 -8.99 -15.27 -7.73
CA PHE A 155 -9.40 -14.04 -7.05
C PHE A 155 -8.38 -12.90 -7.15
N THR A 156 -7.15 -13.18 -7.55
CA THR A 156 -6.18 -12.12 -7.85
C THR A 156 -6.63 -11.30 -9.05
N ASN A 157 -6.35 -10.00 -9.01
CA ASN A 157 -6.82 -8.98 -9.97
C ASN A 157 -8.34 -8.74 -10.01
N MET A 158 -9.10 -9.33 -9.09
CA MET A 158 -10.52 -9.03 -8.97
C MET A 158 -10.72 -7.58 -8.49
N ARG A 159 -11.59 -6.84 -9.18
CA ARG A 159 -11.80 -5.41 -8.95
C ARG A 159 -13.15 -5.16 -8.27
N PHE A 160 -13.11 -4.60 -7.06
CA PHE A 160 -14.28 -4.11 -6.35
C PHE A 160 -13.84 -3.15 -5.23
N GLU A 161 -14.73 -2.25 -4.80
CA GLU A 161 -14.45 -1.30 -3.72
C GLU A 161 -14.62 -1.95 -2.34
N PRO A 162 -13.74 -1.69 -1.36
CA PRO A 162 -12.67 -0.69 -1.37
C PRO A 162 -11.39 -1.18 -2.08
N ALA A 163 -10.83 -0.29 -2.91
CA ALA A 163 -9.56 -0.48 -3.62
C ALA A 163 -8.65 0.71 -3.35
N GLY A 164 -7.34 0.51 -3.33
CA GLY A 164 -6.41 1.60 -3.08
C GLY A 164 -5.05 1.18 -2.54
N MET A 165 -4.35 2.15 -1.99
CA MET A 165 -3.08 1.93 -1.32
C MET A 165 -3.28 1.15 -0.03
N THR A 166 -2.35 0.24 0.22
CA THR A 166 -2.32 -0.66 1.35
C THR A 166 -1.07 -0.38 2.19
N ASP A 167 -1.16 -0.67 3.49
CA ASP A 167 -0.02 -0.50 4.43
C ASP A 167 1.01 -1.64 4.35
N ASP A 168 0.71 -2.69 3.59
CA ASP A 168 1.60 -3.81 3.35
C ASP A 168 2.77 -3.39 2.44
N PRO A 169 4.03 -3.61 2.84
CA PRO A 169 5.17 -3.20 2.02
C PRO A 169 5.21 -3.98 0.68
N ASP A 170 4.91 -5.28 0.69
CA ASP A 170 4.98 -6.16 -0.48
C ASP A 170 3.83 -5.92 -1.46
N ILE A 171 2.66 -5.58 -0.93
CA ILE A 171 1.47 -5.24 -1.71
C ILE A 171 1.13 -3.81 -1.38
N ARG A 172 1.61 -2.84 -2.18
CA ARG A 172 1.36 -1.40 -1.95
C ARG A 172 0.04 -0.88 -2.53
N PHE A 173 -0.53 -1.61 -3.47
CA PHE A 173 -1.77 -1.26 -4.12
C PHE A 173 -2.56 -2.54 -4.37
N ALA A 174 -3.83 -2.51 -3.99
CA ALA A 174 -4.76 -3.60 -4.26
C ALA A 174 -6.00 -3.06 -4.98
N THR A 175 -6.46 -3.84 -5.95
CA THR A 175 -7.65 -3.51 -6.74
C THR A 175 -8.96 -3.90 -6.06
N SER A 176 -8.86 -4.61 -4.93
CA SER A 176 -9.94 -4.90 -4.01
C SER A 176 -9.42 -5.52 -2.70
N VAL A 177 -10.31 -5.71 -1.73
CA VAL A 177 -10.00 -6.44 -0.48
C VAL A 177 -9.64 -7.90 -0.74
N MET A 178 -10.30 -8.57 -1.70
CA MET A 178 -9.94 -9.96 -2.03
C MET A 178 -8.61 -10.03 -2.76
N ASP A 179 -8.37 -9.10 -3.68
CA ASP A 179 -7.11 -9.03 -4.42
C ASP A 179 -5.94 -8.84 -3.44
N TYR A 180 -6.11 -7.98 -2.43
CA TYR A 180 -5.15 -7.87 -1.33
C TYR A 180 -4.99 -9.19 -0.58
N LEU A 181 -6.09 -9.77 -0.10
CA LEU A 181 -6.07 -10.98 0.72
C LEU A 181 -5.40 -12.16 0.00
N PHE A 182 -5.78 -12.44 -1.24
CA PHE A 182 -5.21 -13.57 -1.99
C PHE A 182 -3.78 -13.33 -2.45
N ARG A 183 -3.37 -12.08 -2.71
CA ARG A 183 -1.94 -11.76 -2.90
C ARG A 183 -1.14 -11.99 -1.63
N ARG A 184 -1.69 -11.64 -0.47
CA ARG A 184 -1.02 -11.85 0.82
C ARG A 184 -0.90 -13.34 1.13
N LEU A 185 -1.98 -14.10 0.93
CA LEU A 185 -1.98 -15.56 1.07
C LEU A 185 -1.01 -16.23 0.11
N ALA A 186 -0.91 -15.72 -1.12
CA ALA A 186 0.10 -16.20 -2.05
C ALA A 186 1.49 -16.02 -1.46
N LEU A 187 1.86 -14.79 -1.08
CA LEU A 187 3.18 -14.47 -0.51
C LEU A 187 3.54 -15.32 0.70
N GLU A 188 2.56 -15.69 1.53
CA GLU A 188 2.78 -16.47 2.75
C GLU A 188 2.94 -17.97 2.47
N TYR A 189 2.06 -18.56 1.63
CA TYR A 189 1.92 -20.01 1.53
C TYR A 189 2.36 -20.62 0.20
N LEU A 190 2.48 -19.84 -0.87
CA LEU A 190 2.92 -20.35 -2.17
C LEU A 190 4.43 -20.23 -2.35
N SER A 191 5.00 -21.24 -2.98
CA SER A 191 6.42 -21.22 -3.36
C SER A 191 6.71 -20.10 -4.37
N TYR A 192 7.97 -19.66 -4.44
CA TYR A 192 8.38 -18.62 -5.38
C TYR A 192 7.96 -18.96 -6.83
N ASP A 193 8.18 -20.20 -7.27
CA ASP A 193 7.86 -20.63 -8.63
C ASP A 193 6.36 -20.51 -8.94
N GLU A 194 5.50 -20.95 -8.01
CA GLU A 194 4.05 -20.84 -8.16
C GLU A 194 3.56 -19.38 -8.16
N ARG A 195 4.17 -18.54 -7.34
CA ARG A 195 3.85 -17.11 -7.29
C ARG A 195 4.33 -16.36 -8.53
N ALA A 196 5.48 -16.73 -9.06
CA ALA A 196 6.06 -16.14 -10.26
C ALA A 196 5.17 -16.39 -11.48
N GLU A 197 4.58 -17.59 -11.60
CA GLU A 197 3.58 -17.92 -12.62
C GLU A 197 2.34 -17.03 -12.54
N LEU A 198 1.95 -16.62 -11.33
CA LEU A 198 0.81 -15.74 -11.06
C LEU A 198 1.18 -14.23 -11.11
N GLY A 199 2.46 -13.91 -11.34
CA GLY A 199 2.96 -12.54 -11.36
C GLY A 199 2.95 -11.84 -9.98
N ILE A 200 2.99 -12.61 -8.89
CA ILE A 200 2.94 -12.10 -7.52
C ILE A 200 4.35 -12.14 -6.93
N PHE A 201 4.96 -10.97 -6.80
CA PHE A 201 6.31 -10.83 -6.27
C PHE A 201 6.32 -9.97 -5.00
N SER A 202 7.18 -10.27 -4.04
CA SER A 202 7.50 -9.39 -2.91
C SER A 202 8.28 -8.15 -3.38
N ILE A 203 8.53 -7.17 -2.49
CA ILE A 203 9.40 -6.03 -2.86
C ILE A 203 10.77 -6.52 -3.30
N ASP A 204 11.39 -7.41 -2.52
CA ASP A 204 12.77 -7.82 -2.75
C ASP A 204 12.90 -8.59 -4.07
N GLU A 205 11.91 -9.40 -4.41
CA GLU A 205 11.84 -10.15 -5.67
C GLU A 205 11.63 -9.24 -6.89
N ARG A 206 10.92 -8.12 -6.74
CA ARG A 206 10.79 -7.11 -7.82
C ARG A 206 12.06 -6.30 -8.03
N MET A 207 12.88 -6.18 -6.98
CA MET A 207 14.14 -5.44 -6.98
C MET A 207 15.32 -6.27 -7.49
N GLN A 208 15.10 -7.51 -7.89
CA GLN A 208 16.13 -8.41 -8.38
C GLN A 208 16.15 -8.40 -9.92
N PRO A 209 16.95 -7.55 -10.58
CA PRO A 209 17.35 -7.82 -11.94
C PRO A 209 18.42 -8.91 -11.84
N THR A 210 18.16 -10.14 -12.29
CA THR A 210 19.21 -10.98 -12.90
C THR A 210 18.69 -12.36 -13.28
N LEU A 211 18.64 -12.56 -14.60
CA LEU A 211 19.08 -13.83 -15.17
C LEU A 211 20.49 -14.15 -14.63
N PRO A 212 20.79 -15.42 -14.29
CA PRO A 212 22.13 -15.79 -13.84
C PRO A 212 23.14 -15.57 -14.97
N GLY A 213 24.10 -14.67 -14.77
CA GLY A 213 25.26 -14.50 -15.67
C GLY A 213 25.45 -13.13 -16.33
N VAL A 214 24.73 -12.09 -15.92
CA VAL A 214 25.02 -10.71 -16.35
C VAL A 214 25.54 -9.95 -15.14
N ASP A 215 26.84 -9.65 -15.14
CA ASP A 215 27.42 -8.70 -14.19
C ASP A 215 26.65 -7.38 -14.31
N GLU A 216 26.08 -6.90 -13.20
CA GLU A 216 25.57 -5.54 -13.13
C GLU A 216 26.74 -4.58 -13.33
N SER A 217 26.92 -4.11 -14.56
CA SER A 217 27.59 -2.84 -14.78
C SER A 217 26.65 -1.76 -14.26
N VAL A 218 26.68 -1.54 -12.95
CA VAL A 218 26.27 -0.26 -12.37
C VAL A 218 27.25 0.77 -12.91
N GLU A 219 26.98 1.29 -14.12
CA GLU A 219 27.52 2.59 -14.46
C GLU A 219 26.94 3.55 -13.42
N ARG A 220 27.79 3.93 -12.47
CA ARG A 220 27.51 5.06 -11.59
C ARG A 220 27.24 6.25 -12.51
N THR A 221 25.99 6.57 -12.76
CA THR A 221 25.60 7.91 -13.16
C THR A 221 25.96 8.80 -11.98
N SER A 222 27.20 9.28 -11.97
CA SER A 222 27.52 10.47 -11.22
C SER A 222 26.66 11.56 -11.84
N THR A 223 25.91 12.26 -11.01
CA THR A 223 25.43 13.59 -11.37
C THR A 223 26.64 14.50 -11.37
N GLY A 224 27.53 14.29 -12.34
CA GLY A 224 28.66 15.15 -12.65
C GLY A 224 28.07 16.44 -13.19
N SER A 225 27.91 17.40 -12.28
CA SER A 225 27.83 18.81 -12.62
C SER A 225 29.12 19.19 -13.35
N GLU A 226 29.08 19.08 -14.68
CA GLU A 226 29.80 19.93 -15.64
C GLU A 226 29.31 19.52 -17.04
N MET A 227 28.05 19.85 -17.35
CA MET A 227 27.69 20.07 -18.74
C MET A 227 28.54 21.24 -19.21
N ALA A 228 29.48 20.98 -20.12
CA ALA A 228 30.08 22.06 -20.89
C ALA A 228 28.94 22.86 -21.51
N SER A 229 28.86 24.15 -21.17
CA SER A 229 27.85 25.03 -21.73
C SER A 229 27.98 25.01 -23.24
N ASP A 230 26.86 24.79 -23.93
CA ASP A 230 26.79 24.91 -25.39
C ASP A 230 27.43 26.24 -25.81
N PRO A 231 28.23 26.26 -26.89
CA PRO A 231 28.78 27.50 -27.40
C PRO A 231 27.61 28.45 -27.68
N LYS A 232 27.66 29.65 -27.09
CA LYS A 232 26.58 30.64 -27.14
C LYS A 232 26.09 30.82 -28.58
N SER A 233 24.89 30.32 -28.88
CA SER A 233 24.30 30.41 -30.23
C SER A 233 23.88 31.83 -30.59
N VAL A 234 23.87 32.75 -29.61
CA VAL A 234 23.60 34.17 -29.81
C VAL A 234 24.62 35.01 -29.03
N PRO A 235 25.20 36.06 -29.65
CA PRO A 235 26.07 36.98 -28.94
C PRO A 235 25.29 37.71 -27.85
N SER A 236 25.99 38.05 -26.75
CA SER A 236 25.40 38.88 -25.70
C SER A 236 25.04 40.27 -26.23
N ALA A 237 24.10 40.97 -25.58
CA ALA A 237 23.68 42.30 -26.02
C ALA A 237 24.86 43.29 -26.11
N ASP A 238 25.82 43.22 -25.19
CA ASP A 238 27.03 44.07 -25.21
C ASP A 238 27.99 43.73 -26.37
N GLU A 239 27.98 42.48 -26.81
CA GLU A 239 28.83 41.99 -27.89
C GLU A 239 28.21 42.27 -29.27
N LEU A 240 26.87 42.21 -29.36
CA LEU A 240 26.11 42.64 -30.52
C LEU A 240 26.24 44.16 -30.74
N VAL A 241 26.20 44.95 -29.66
CA VAL A 241 26.41 46.41 -29.73
C VAL A 241 27.83 46.75 -30.19
N ARG A 242 28.85 45.98 -29.78
CA ARG A 242 30.22 46.11 -30.30
C ARG A 242 30.35 45.74 -31.78
N GLN A 243 29.69 44.67 -32.22
CA GLN A 243 29.71 44.25 -33.64
C GLN A 243 28.95 45.22 -34.56
N MET A 244 27.89 45.86 -34.07
CA MET A 244 27.19 46.93 -34.80
C MET A 244 28.03 48.22 -34.88
N ALA A 245 28.87 48.50 -33.87
CA ALA A 245 29.78 49.64 -33.88
C ALA A 245 30.98 49.44 -34.83
N ASP A 246 31.48 48.21 -34.98
CA ASP A 246 32.60 47.86 -35.87
C ASP A 246 32.18 47.49 -37.31
N GLY A 247 30.89 47.62 -37.66
CA GLY A 247 30.39 47.48 -39.03
C GLY A 247 30.55 46.07 -39.66
N SER A 248 30.75 45.03 -38.85
CA SER A 248 30.98 43.65 -39.32
C SER A 248 29.79 42.75 -39.02
N LEU A 249 28.74 42.83 -39.86
CA LEU A 249 27.65 41.87 -39.85
C LEU A 249 27.89 40.79 -40.92
N PRO A 250 27.88 39.49 -40.59
CA PRO A 250 27.78 38.45 -41.59
C PRO A 250 26.36 38.40 -42.18
N SER A 251 26.25 38.29 -43.51
CA SER A 251 24.97 38.10 -44.18
C SER A 251 24.34 36.77 -43.77
N THR A 252 23.09 36.81 -43.30
CA THR A 252 22.32 35.61 -42.96
C THR A 252 22.13 34.74 -44.20
N PRO A 253 22.27 33.41 -44.10
CA PRO A 253 21.78 32.51 -45.14
C PRO A 253 20.25 32.65 -45.17
N MET A 254 19.66 32.90 -46.35
CA MET A 254 18.24 32.72 -46.55
C MET A 254 17.94 31.22 -46.51
N ASP A 255 17.74 30.67 -45.32
CA ASP A 255 17.17 29.35 -45.16
C ASP A 255 15.64 29.52 -45.10
N ASN A 256 14.98 29.32 -46.25
CA ASN A 256 13.52 29.33 -46.40
C ASN A 256 12.89 28.00 -45.98
N THR A 257 13.57 27.20 -45.15
CA THR A 257 12.95 26.02 -44.55
C THR A 257 12.06 26.50 -43.40
N PRO A 258 10.72 26.39 -43.49
CA PRO A 258 9.89 26.70 -42.36
C PRO A 258 10.27 25.72 -41.25
N ALA A 259 10.85 26.24 -40.16
CA ALA A 259 10.86 25.54 -38.90
C ALA A 259 9.44 25.03 -38.70
N ALA A 260 9.28 23.70 -38.62
CA ALA A 260 8.02 23.10 -38.22
C ALA A 260 7.82 23.52 -36.77
N GLY A 261 7.30 24.74 -36.61
CA GLY A 261 6.95 25.34 -35.36
C GLY A 261 5.96 24.41 -34.75
N VAL A 262 6.34 23.81 -33.63
CA VAL A 262 5.37 23.32 -32.67
C VAL A 262 4.59 24.57 -32.28
N ILE A 263 3.45 24.79 -32.95
CA ILE A 263 2.49 25.80 -32.55
C ILE A 263 1.97 25.32 -31.20
N ARG A 264 2.62 25.79 -30.14
CA ARG A 264 2.13 25.65 -28.77
C ARG A 264 0.94 26.58 -28.65
N ASN A 265 -0.25 26.05 -28.93
CA ASN A 265 -1.49 26.74 -28.58
C ASN A 265 -1.58 26.73 -27.05
N ALA A 266 -1.23 27.84 -26.41
CA ALA A 266 -1.16 27.97 -24.95
C ALA A 266 -2.48 27.63 -24.23
N ASP A 267 -3.61 27.76 -24.93
CA ASP A 267 -4.97 27.53 -24.40
C ASP A 267 -5.56 26.15 -24.72
N ALA A 268 -4.76 25.22 -25.28
CA ALA A 268 -5.26 23.89 -25.60
C ALA A 268 -5.23 22.95 -24.37
N PRO A 269 -6.37 22.33 -24.00
CA PRO A 269 -6.43 21.43 -22.86
C PRO A 269 -5.63 20.14 -23.10
N MET A 270 -5.26 19.49 -22.02
CA MET A 270 -4.61 18.17 -22.05
C MET A 270 -5.64 17.07 -22.29
N CYS A 271 -5.28 16.06 -23.08
CA CYS A 271 -6.16 14.93 -23.33
C CYS A 271 -6.37 14.11 -22.05
N MET A 272 -7.63 13.92 -21.64
CA MET A 272 -7.97 13.14 -20.43
C MET A 272 -7.63 11.64 -20.55
N GLN A 273 -7.44 11.12 -21.77
CA GLN A 273 -7.16 9.70 -22.01
C GLN A 273 -5.66 9.37 -22.03
N CYS A 274 -4.82 10.25 -22.57
CA CYS A 274 -3.40 9.96 -22.78
C CYS A 274 -2.45 11.09 -22.33
N GLY A 275 -2.96 12.20 -21.78
CA GLY A 275 -2.15 13.27 -21.23
C GLY A 275 -1.33 14.09 -22.25
N VAL A 276 -1.61 13.95 -23.55
CA VAL A 276 -0.94 14.75 -24.60
C VAL A 276 -1.72 16.05 -24.84
N GLN A 277 -1.01 17.16 -25.05
CA GLN A 277 -1.63 18.45 -25.36
C GLN A 277 -2.43 18.35 -26.66
N MET A 278 -3.71 18.70 -26.61
CA MET A 278 -4.60 18.56 -27.76
C MET A 278 -4.34 19.67 -28.79
N ILE A 279 -4.71 19.43 -30.04
CA ILE A 279 -4.58 20.41 -31.13
C ILE A 279 -5.99 20.90 -31.50
N ARG A 280 -6.12 22.19 -31.79
CA ARG A 280 -7.40 22.78 -32.20
C ARG A 280 -7.84 22.21 -33.56
N ALA A 281 -9.03 21.63 -33.58
CA ALA A 281 -9.75 21.14 -34.75
C ALA A 281 -11.09 21.89 -34.84
N GLY A 282 -11.08 23.06 -35.49
CA GLY A 282 -12.26 23.94 -35.59
C GLY A 282 -12.61 24.63 -34.25
N SER A 283 -13.84 24.44 -33.78
CA SER A 283 -14.31 24.92 -32.47
C SER A 283 -13.89 24.02 -31.30
N CYS A 284 -13.15 22.94 -31.58
CA CYS A 284 -12.95 21.81 -30.69
C CYS A 284 -11.46 21.46 -30.63
N HIS A 285 -11.09 20.53 -29.76
CA HIS A 285 -9.73 20.02 -29.69
C HIS A 285 -9.72 18.51 -29.98
N ALA A 286 -8.72 18.06 -30.74
CA ALA A 286 -8.50 16.66 -31.07
C ALA A 286 -7.10 16.24 -30.61
N CYS A 287 -7.00 15.04 -30.05
CA CYS A 287 -5.73 14.48 -29.61
C CYS A 287 -4.98 13.84 -30.80
N PRO A 288 -3.74 14.26 -31.12
CA PRO A 288 -2.97 13.66 -32.20
C PRO A 288 -2.47 12.25 -31.88
N SER A 289 -2.44 11.85 -30.61
CA SER A 289 -1.90 10.56 -30.17
C SER A 289 -2.96 9.46 -30.08
N CYS A 290 -4.14 9.75 -29.51
CA CYS A 290 -5.19 8.75 -29.30
C CYS A 290 -6.50 9.01 -30.06
N GLY A 291 -6.62 10.13 -30.79
CA GLY A 291 -7.80 10.46 -31.58
C GLY A 291 -9.02 10.95 -30.79
N SER A 292 -8.95 11.02 -29.46
CA SER A 292 -10.05 11.54 -28.63
C SER A 292 -10.30 13.03 -28.88
N THR A 293 -11.58 13.44 -28.91
CA THR A 293 -12.00 14.84 -29.16
C THR A 293 -12.64 15.45 -27.92
N SER A 294 -12.53 16.76 -27.75
CA SER A 294 -13.08 17.51 -26.61
C SER A 294 -14.61 17.68 -26.65
N GLY A 295 -15.33 16.82 -27.36
CA GLY A 295 -16.80 16.73 -27.30
C GLY A 295 -17.58 17.68 -28.22
N CYS A 296 -17.15 17.89 -29.46
CA CYS A 296 -18.04 18.48 -30.47
C CYS A 296 -18.62 17.41 -31.37
N SER A 297 -19.94 17.49 -31.57
CA SER A 297 -20.73 16.67 -32.48
C SER A 297 -20.49 17.04 -33.94
#